data_AF-A0A969FYD8-F1
#
_entry.id   AF-A0A969FYD8-F1
#
_cell.length_a   1.000
_cell.length_b   1.000
_cell.length_c   1.000
_cell.angle_alpha   90.00
_cell.angle_beta   90.00
_cell.angle_gamma   90.00
#
_symmetry.space_group_name_H-M   'P 1'
#
loop_
_entity.id
_entity.type
_entity.pdbx_description
1 polymer ?
#
loop_
_entity_poly.entity_id
_entity_poly.type
_entity_poly.pdbx_seq_one_letter_code
_entity_poly.pdbx_strand_id
1 'polypeptide(L)'
;MVIVAGRLKPNDAIQKNIHAVTNAAYRLYQQQGYPAEHIFYLATDTTLDADGDGKADVDGEATRSNLEAALVTWAVDKVGPDRPLTLYLMDHGDYDQLYLDNPLGETVGPAQLHAWLSEIEQEQPGTRIRVMVESCYSGSFIDPVQTLSQVGRTIISSTTAQNVAYASEEGAVFSDYLLGGLRQGHTLVGSFQKAFWSVTAAHAEQVPWIDVNGNGIPNEPADFDGGSGTQPPLPPPPPDEVWPPYVSATSATLTLEAGKGIVRAQVWDDQAVRQVWAVIYPPSYEPPPADEQLAQVALPTIVLLEAEHNWYTAAYNDFDEAGVYRVVIYALDRDGLEGQPVTLDLPVPPGGDDPQEAIQVYLPLVRQ
;
A
#
# COMPACT_ATOMS: atom_id res chain seq x y z
N MET A 1 10.24 10.44 -12.85
CA MET A 1 9.90 9.28 -12.00
C MET A 1 10.40 8.04 -12.69
N VAL A 2 10.84 7.04 -11.93
CA VAL A 2 11.14 5.69 -12.44
C VAL A 2 10.21 4.72 -11.73
N ILE A 3 9.55 3.84 -12.47
CA ILE A 3 8.61 2.82 -11.97
C ILE A 3 9.11 1.46 -12.39
N VAL A 4 9.05 0.47 -11.49
CA VAL A 4 9.39 -0.91 -11.79
C VAL A 4 8.26 -1.84 -11.36
N ALA A 5 7.75 -2.60 -12.31
CA ALA A 5 6.90 -3.76 -12.10
C ALA A 5 7.73 -5.04 -12.32
N GLY A 6 8.09 -5.72 -11.23
CA GLY A 6 8.89 -6.94 -11.30
C GLY A 6 8.10 -8.20 -11.64
N ARG A 7 8.77 -9.35 -11.50
CA ARG A 7 8.17 -10.68 -11.56
C ARG A 7 9.02 -11.71 -10.81
N LEU A 8 8.41 -12.45 -9.89
CA LEU A 8 9.05 -13.59 -9.20
C LEU A 8 9.05 -14.89 -10.01
N LYS A 9 7.98 -15.18 -10.76
CA LYS A 9 7.87 -16.46 -11.49
C LYS A 9 6.93 -16.37 -12.69
N PRO A 10 7.02 -17.30 -13.65
CA PRO A 10 6.06 -17.37 -14.74
C PRO A 10 4.67 -17.71 -14.19
N ASN A 11 3.63 -17.10 -14.77
CA ASN A 11 2.23 -17.25 -14.34
C ASN A 11 2.01 -16.91 -12.86
N ASP A 12 2.66 -15.84 -12.37
CA ASP A 12 2.43 -15.38 -11.01
C ASP A 12 0.96 -14.97 -10.81
N ALA A 13 0.34 -15.49 -9.75
CA ALA A 13 -1.05 -15.22 -9.42
C ALA A 13 -1.29 -13.76 -9.02
N ILE A 14 -0.25 -13.06 -8.52
CA ILE A 14 -0.32 -11.65 -8.17
C ILE A 14 0.21 -10.72 -9.27
N GLN A 15 0.64 -11.23 -10.44
CA GLN A 15 1.23 -10.35 -11.47
C GLN A 15 0.28 -9.20 -11.86
N LYS A 16 -1.02 -9.50 -11.92
CA LYS A 16 -2.06 -8.49 -12.16
C LYS A 16 -2.08 -7.38 -11.09
N ASN A 17 -1.82 -7.73 -9.83
CA ASN A 17 -1.80 -6.80 -8.70
C ASN A 17 -0.57 -5.88 -8.79
N ILE A 18 0.58 -6.46 -9.13
CA ILE A 18 1.82 -5.71 -9.37
C ILE A 18 1.61 -4.68 -10.50
N HIS A 19 1.02 -5.12 -11.62
CA HIS A 19 0.69 -4.23 -12.73
C HIS A 19 -0.34 -3.16 -12.34
N ALA A 20 -1.37 -3.51 -11.57
CA ALA A 20 -2.40 -2.55 -11.15
C ALA A 20 -1.83 -1.40 -10.32
N VAL A 21 -0.98 -1.69 -9.33
CA VAL A 21 -0.35 -0.68 -8.47
C VAL A 21 0.64 0.17 -9.26
N THR A 22 1.50 -0.44 -10.07
CA THR A 22 2.50 0.31 -10.86
C THR A 22 1.84 1.16 -11.95
N ASN A 23 0.77 0.68 -12.58
CA ASN A 23 -0.08 1.49 -13.47
C ASN A 23 -0.79 2.61 -12.70
N ALA A 24 -1.22 2.38 -11.45
CA ALA A 24 -1.81 3.43 -10.61
C ALA A 24 -0.79 4.52 -10.26
N ALA A 25 0.46 4.15 -9.97
CA ALA A 25 1.55 5.09 -9.76
C ALA A 25 1.86 5.90 -11.03
N TYR A 26 1.86 5.26 -12.21
CA TYR A 26 2.01 5.94 -13.49
C TYR A 26 0.90 6.99 -13.72
N ARG A 27 -0.37 6.58 -13.61
CA ARG A 27 -1.53 7.47 -13.76
C ARG A 27 -1.52 8.62 -12.76
N LEU A 28 -1.15 8.37 -11.49
CA LEU A 28 -1.05 9.40 -10.47
C LEU A 28 -0.10 10.53 -10.90
N TYR A 29 1.09 10.19 -11.40
CA TYR A 29 2.05 11.21 -11.79
C TYR A 29 1.65 11.93 -13.09
N GLN A 30 1.02 11.23 -14.04
CA GLN A 30 0.40 11.90 -15.19
C GLN A 30 -0.66 12.92 -14.75
N GLN A 31 -1.55 12.54 -13.82
CA GLN A 31 -2.58 13.43 -13.26
C GLN A 31 -1.99 14.64 -12.51
N GLN A 32 -0.79 14.49 -11.94
CA GLN A 32 -0.02 15.59 -11.33
C GLN A 32 0.74 16.45 -12.36
N GLY A 33 0.52 16.21 -13.66
CA GLY A 33 1.08 17.01 -14.75
C GLY A 33 2.48 16.58 -15.19
N TYR A 34 2.96 15.41 -14.77
CA TYR A 34 4.19 14.84 -15.32
C TYR A 34 3.87 14.28 -16.71
N PRO A 35 4.49 14.81 -17.78
CA PRO A 35 4.29 14.24 -19.09
C PRO A 35 4.99 12.87 -19.17
N ALA A 36 4.57 12.01 -20.11
CA ALA A 36 5.10 10.64 -20.23
C ALA A 36 6.63 10.61 -20.33
N GLU A 37 7.26 11.58 -21.01
CA GLU A 37 8.73 11.68 -21.11
C GLU A 37 9.46 11.94 -19.77
N HIS A 38 8.72 12.25 -18.69
CA HIS A 38 9.22 12.42 -17.33
C HIS A 38 8.91 11.21 -16.43
N ILE A 39 8.37 10.13 -16.97
CA ILE A 39 8.12 8.87 -16.29
C ILE A 39 8.86 7.78 -17.08
N PHE A 40 9.69 6.98 -16.43
CA PHE A 40 10.35 5.84 -17.05
C PHE A 40 9.79 4.57 -16.43
N TYR A 41 9.04 3.78 -17.19
CA TYR A 41 8.34 2.62 -16.68
C TYR A 41 8.97 1.32 -17.20
N LEU A 42 9.48 0.51 -16.27
CA LEU A 42 10.03 -0.81 -16.52
C LEU A 42 9.05 -1.89 -16.06
N ALA A 43 8.79 -2.86 -16.93
CA ALA A 43 7.94 -4.01 -16.61
C ALA A 43 8.35 -5.24 -17.41
N THR A 44 8.03 -6.44 -16.94
CA THR A 44 8.23 -7.68 -17.71
C THR A 44 7.17 -7.91 -18.79
N ASP A 45 6.11 -7.10 -18.80
CA ASP A 45 5.13 -7.01 -19.86
C ASP A 45 5.23 -5.62 -20.49
N THR A 46 5.89 -5.53 -21.65
CA THR A 46 6.08 -4.27 -22.38
C THR A 46 4.84 -3.81 -23.14
N THR A 47 3.71 -4.51 -23.00
CA THR A 47 2.45 -4.16 -23.66
C THR A 47 1.46 -3.43 -22.75
N LEU A 48 1.82 -3.17 -21.49
CA LEU A 48 0.96 -2.48 -20.54
C LEU A 48 0.63 -1.07 -21.02
N ASP A 49 -0.66 -0.79 -21.08
CA ASP A 49 -1.29 0.50 -21.34
C ASP A 49 -1.84 1.01 -20.00
N ALA A 50 -1.02 1.77 -19.29
CA ALA A 50 -1.27 2.18 -17.92
C ALA A 50 -2.33 3.29 -17.86
N ASP A 51 -2.40 4.16 -18.86
CA ASP A 51 -3.37 5.26 -18.92
C ASP A 51 -4.63 4.97 -19.76
N GLY A 52 -4.64 3.87 -20.52
CA GLY A 52 -5.79 3.40 -21.28
C GLY A 52 -5.99 4.12 -22.60
N ASP A 53 -4.97 4.78 -23.15
CA ASP A 53 -5.03 5.50 -24.42
C ASP A 53 -4.88 4.61 -25.67
N GLY A 54 -4.66 3.31 -25.46
CA GLY A 54 -4.45 2.30 -26.49
C GLY A 54 -3.00 2.14 -26.94
N LYS A 55 -2.02 2.76 -26.27
CA LYS A 55 -0.58 2.60 -26.50
C LYS A 55 0.10 2.03 -25.25
N ALA A 56 1.20 1.31 -25.46
CA ALA A 56 2.02 0.85 -24.35
C ALA A 56 2.79 2.02 -23.72
N ASP A 57 2.79 2.06 -22.39
CA ASP A 57 3.49 3.07 -21.57
C ASP A 57 4.85 2.58 -21.03
N VAL A 58 5.20 1.32 -21.27
CA VAL A 58 6.42 0.69 -20.76
C VAL A 58 7.60 1.00 -21.67
N ASP A 59 8.66 1.59 -21.11
CA ASP A 59 9.88 2.00 -21.81
C ASP A 59 10.89 0.85 -22.00
N GLY A 60 10.77 -0.23 -21.22
CA GLY A 60 11.61 -1.40 -21.37
C GLY A 60 11.38 -2.52 -20.36
N GLU A 61 12.08 -3.62 -20.58
CA GLU A 61 12.04 -4.79 -19.69
C GLU A 61 12.65 -4.48 -18.31
N ALA A 62 12.04 -5.01 -17.25
CA ALA A 62 12.55 -4.89 -15.87
C ALA A 62 13.84 -5.72 -15.66
N THR A 63 14.98 -5.15 -16.06
CA THR A 63 16.32 -5.74 -15.88
C THR A 63 17.22 -4.80 -15.09
N ARG A 64 18.26 -5.31 -14.43
CA ARG A 64 19.27 -4.48 -13.74
C ARG A 64 19.89 -3.46 -14.68
N SER A 65 20.24 -3.87 -15.89
CA SER A 65 20.85 -2.99 -16.89
C SER A 65 19.92 -1.84 -17.30
N ASN A 66 18.63 -2.12 -17.47
CA ASN A 66 17.66 -1.07 -17.83
C ASN A 66 17.35 -0.16 -16.64
N LEU A 67 17.27 -0.70 -15.42
CA LEU A 67 17.06 0.09 -14.20
C LEU A 67 18.26 1.01 -13.92
N GLU A 68 19.48 0.49 -14.05
CA GLU A 68 20.70 1.29 -13.97
C GLU A 68 20.65 2.41 -15.01
N ALA A 69 20.42 2.10 -16.29
CA ALA A 69 20.33 3.11 -17.35
C ALA A 69 19.23 4.14 -17.10
N ALA A 70 18.06 3.73 -16.58
CA ALA A 70 16.98 4.63 -16.21
C ALA A 70 17.43 5.63 -15.13
N LEU A 71 18.17 5.16 -14.13
CA LEU A 71 18.64 5.98 -13.02
C LEU A 71 19.84 6.86 -13.40
N VAL A 72 20.93 6.26 -13.90
CA VAL A 72 22.22 6.95 -14.06
C VAL A 72 22.39 7.60 -15.43
N THR A 73 21.57 7.25 -16.42
CA THR A 73 21.63 7.87 -17.76
C THR A 73 20.40 8.73 -18.05
N TRP A 74 19.20 8.18 -17.91
CA TRP A 74 17.97 8.89 -18.28
C TRP A 74 17.56 9.93 -17.23
N ALA A 75 17.61 9.62 -15.93
CA ALA A 75 17.08 10.52 -14.92
C ALA A 75 17.98 11.75 -14.67
N VAL A 76 19.29 11.65 -14.94
CA VAL A 76 20.28 12.70 -14.63
C VAL A 76 19.94 14.06 -15.26
N ASP A 77 19.33 14.10 -16.44
CA ASP A 77 18.93 15.37 -17.08
C ASP A 77 17.52 15.86 -16.68
N LYS A 78 16.80 15.07 -15.88
CA LYS A 78 15.40 15.34 -15.46
C LYS A 78 15.26 15.68 -13.99
N VAL A 79 16.33 15.61 -13.22
CA VAL A 79 16.31 15.84 -11.77
C VAL A 79 17.15 17.04 -11.38
N GLY A 80 16.98 17.52 -10.16
CA GLY A 80 17.72 18.63 -9.61
C GLY A 80 17.13 19.11 -8.28
N PRO A 81 17.61 20.25 -7.73
CA PRO A 81 17.14 20.78 -6.44
C PRO A 81 15.62 21.00 -6.37
N ASP A 82 15.00 21.43 -7.47
CA ASP A 82 13.57 21.73 -7.56
C ASP A 82 12.73 20.57 -8.12
N ARG A 83 13.38 19.47 -8.54
CA ARG A 83 12.74 18.36 -9.23
C ARG A 83 13.29 17.03 -8.69
N PRO A 84 12.67 16.48 -7.63
CA PRO A 84 13.16 15.27 -7.00
C PRO A 84 13.04 14.06 -7.94
N LEU A 85 13.96 13.11 -7.79
CA LEU A 85 13.76 11.76 -8.30
C LEU A 85 12.74 11.05 -7.42
N THR A 86 11.76 10.40 -8.05
CA THR A 86 10.94 9.39 -7.38
C THR A 86 11.17 8.05 -8.07
N LEU A 87 11.56 7.06 -7.29
CA LEU A 87 11.71 5.65 -7.67
C LEU A 87 10.63 4.85 -6.93
N TYR A 88 9.79 4.15 -7.69
CA TYR A 88 8.74 3.29 -7.14
C TYR A 88 8.98 1.86 -7.63
N LEU A 89 9.26 0.96 -6.69
CA LEU A 89 9.56 -0.44 -6.96
C LEU A 89 8.46 -1.31 -6.38
N MET A 90 7.93 -2.22 -7.20
CA MET A 90 7.01 -3.23 -6.73
C MET A 90 7.28 -4.57 -7.36
N ASP A 91 7.44 -5.56 -6.49
CA ASP A 91 7.30 -6.98 -6.78
C ASP A 91 7.29 -7.73 -5.43
N HIS A 92 7.34 -9.04 -5.50
CA HIS A 92 7.95 -9.90 -4.50
C HIS A 92 9.32 -9.42 -4.00
N GLY A 93 9.72 -9.90 -2.83
CA GLY A 93 11.02 -9.56 -2.25
C GLY A 93 11.42 -10.47 -1.11
N ASP A 94 12.72 -10.53 -0.87
CA ASP A 94 13.35 -11.18 0.28
C ASP A 94 14.25 -10.14 0.96
N TYR A 95 14.88 -10.51 2.07
CA TYR A 95 15.83 -9.64 2.76
C TYR A 95 16.94 -9.18 1.79
N ASP A 96 17.03 -7.86 1.62
CA ASP A 96 17.93 -7.12 0.74
C ASP A 96 17.75 -7.41 -0.75
N GLN A 97 16.55 -7.82 -1.15
CA GLN A 97 16.27 -8.24 -2.52
C GLN A 97 14.86 -7.91 -2.96
N LEU A 98 14.75 -7.24 -4.10
CA LEU A 98 13.52 -7.14 -4.89
C LEU A 98 13.73 -7.83 -6.23
N TYR A 99 12.72 -8.56 -6.68
CA TYR A 99 12.77 -9.29 -7.94
C TYR A 99 12.40 -8.35 -9.11
N LEU A 100 13.25 -8.28 -10.13
CA LEU A 100 12.98 -7.49 -11.35
C LEU A 100 12.38 -8.42 -12.43
N ASP A 101 13.07 -9.54 -12.67
CA ASP A 101 12.57 -10.68 -13.45
C ASP A 101 13.34 -11.92 -13.01
N ASN A 102 12.90 -12.51 -11.90
CA ASN A 102 13.54 -13.67 -11.29
C ASN A 102 13.68 -14.89 -12.22
N PRO A 103 12.72 -15.21 -13.12
CA PRO A 103 12.92 -16.21 -14.17
C PRO A 103 14.20 -16.03 -15.01
N LEU A 104 14.68 -14.78 -15.15
CA LEU A 104 15.91 -14.43 -15.86
C LEU A 104 17.10 -14.14 -14.92
N GLY A 105 16.91 -14.29 -13.60
CA GLY A 105 17.91 -14.00 -12.59
C GLY A 105 18.15 -12.50 -12.36
N GLU A 106 17.17 -11.67 -12.71
CA GLU A 106 17.21 -10.22 -12.53
C GLU A 106 16.61 -9.83 -11.19
N THR A 107 17.44 -9.24 -10.33
CA THR A 107 17.12 -8.80 -8.97
C THR A 107 17.88 -7.53 -8.66
N VAL A 108 17.40 -6.75 -7.70
CA VAL A 108 18.10 -5.56 -7.20
C VAL A 108 18.06 -5.51 -5.67
N GLY A 109 19.15 -5.08 -5.07
CA GLY A 109 19.25 -4.88 -3.61
C GLY A 109 19.65 -3.45 -3.22
N PRO A 110 19.62 -3.13 -1.92
CA PRO A 110 19.90 -1.79 -1.42
C PRO A 110 21.30 -1.28 -1.76
N ALA A 111 22.34 -2.13 -1.75
CA ALA A 111 23.69 -1.69 -2.10
C ALA A 111 23.84 -1.24 -3.57
N GLN A 112 23.19 -1.95 -4.51
CA GLN A 112 23.24 -1.58 -5.94
C GLN A 112 22.48 -0.27 -6.19
N LEU A 113 21.26 -0.17 -5.68
CA LEU A 113 20.48 1.06 -5.75
C LEU A 113 21.21 2.22 -5.07
N HIS A 114 21.82 2.01 -3.90
CA HIS A 114 22.60 3.04 -3.21
C HIS A 114 23.69 3.60 -4.12
N ALA A 115 24.47 2.73 -4.77
CA ALA A 115 25.54 3.14 -5.68
C ALA A 115 25.01 3.99 -6.85
N TRP A 116 23.94 3.54 -7.52
CA TRP A 116 23.33 4.28 -8.63
C TRP A 116 22.73 5.61 -8.21
N LEU A 117 22.04 5.66 -7.06
CA LEU A 117 21.47 6.91 -6.53
C LEU A 117 22.57 7.89 -6.10
N SER A 118 23.70 7.41 -5.59
CA SER A 118 24.86 8.24 -5.23
C SER A 118 25.52 8.89 -6.45
N GLU A 119 25.51 8.22 -7.61
CA GLU A 119 25.95 8.82 -8.87
C GLU A 119 25.06 10.00 -9.28
N ILE A 120 23.74 9.86 -9.17
CA ILE A 120 22.80 10.95 -9.45
C ILE A 120 23.03 12.14 -8.52
N GLU A 121 23.23 11.90 -7.22
CA GLU A 121 23.50 12.95 -6.24
C GLU A 121 24.83 13.67 -6.51
N GLN A 122 25.82 12.97 -7.05
CA GLN A 122 27.10 13.53 -7.46
C GLN A 122 26.99 14.38 -8.73
N GLU A 123 26.29 13.89 -9.75
CA GLU A 123 26.10 14.56 -11.04
C GLU A 123 25.11 15.73 -10.95
N GLN A 124 24.10 15.64 -10.07
CA GLN A 124 23.10 16.67 -9.82
C GLN A 124 23.04 17.04 -8.32
N PRO A 125 24.03 17.80 -7.80
CA PRO A 125 24.08 18.18 -6.40
C PRO A 125 22.81 18.89 -5.92
N GLY A 126 22.33 18.49 -4.75
CA GLY A 126 21.09 19.02 -4.17
C GLY A 126 19.82 18.33 -4.66
N THR A 127 19.93 17.37 -5.59
CA THR A 127 18.81 16.48 -5.94
C THR A 127 18.31 15.75 -4.71
N ARG A 128 16.99 15.77 -4.59
CA ARG A 128 16.26 15.04 -3.57
C ARG A 128 15.74 13.73 -4.18
N ILE A 129 15.78 12.65 -3.41
CA ILE A 129 15.39 11.32 -3.89
C ILE A 129 14.29 10.77 -2.99
N ARG A 130 13.30 10.11 -3.60
CA ARG A 130 12.26 9.34 -2.93
C ARG A 130 12.31 7.93 -3.45
N VAL A 131 12.34 6.96 -2.56
CA VAL A 131 12.26 5.54 -2.91
C VAL A 131 11.08 4.95 -2.16
N MET A 132 10.15 4.36 -2.89
CA MET A 132 9.08 3.54 -2.32
C MET A 132 9.29 2.09 -2.76
N VAL A 133 9.26 1.17 -1.81
CA VAL A 133 9.44 -0.27 -2.03
C VAL A 133 8.21 -1.01 -1.50
N GLU A 134 7.41 -1.57 -2.40
CA GLU A 134 6.31 -2.47 -2.09
C GLU A 134 6.76 -3.91 -2.34
N SER A 135 7.19 -4.58 -1.27
CA SER A 135 7.57 -6.00 -1.29
C SER A 135 7.60 -6.58 0.13
N CYS A 136 7.59 -7.91 0.24
CA CYS A 136 7.98 -8.58 1.47
C CYS A 136 9.41 -8.16 1.86
N TYR A 137 9.66 -8.05 3.17
CA TYR A 137 10.95 -7.66 3.74
C TYR A 137 11.49 -6.29 3.28
N SER A 138 10.66 -5.44 2.67
CA SER A 138 11.08 -4.17 2.06
C SER A 138 11.77 -3.21 3.03
N GLY A 139 11.50 -3.32 4.34
CA GLY A 139 12.21 -2.55 5.36
C GLY A 139 13.70 -2.86 5.45
N SER A 140 14.18 -3.96 4.87
CA SER A 140 15.61 -4.26 4.80
C SER A 140 16.37 -3.23 3.95
N PHE A 141 15.69 -2.53 3.03
CA PHE A 141 16.29 -1.44 2.26
C PHE A 141 16.60 -0.20 3.12
N ILE A 142 16.10 -0.14 4.35
CA ILE A 142 16.43 0.86 5.37
C ILE A 142 17.44 0.30 6.39
N ASP A 143 17.56 -1.03 6.53
CA ASP A 143 18.41 -1.71 7.52
C ASP A 143 19.88 -1.24 7.45
N PRO A 144 20.53 -0.98 8.59
CA PRO A 144 21.88 -0.43 8.63
C PRO A 144 23.00 -1.30 8.02
N VAL A 145 22.76 -2.60 7.74
CA VAL A 145 23.78 -3.45 7.10
C VAL A 145 24.01 -3.04 5.64
N GLN A 146 22.93 -2.91 4.86
CA GLN A 146 22.92 -2.38 3.51
C GLN A 146 21.74 -1.43 3.39
N THR A 147 22.01 -0.14 3.24
CA THR A 147 20.94 0.86 3.36
C THR A 147 20.85 1.81 2.18
N LEU A 148 19.62 2.15 1.82
CA LEU A 148 19.31 3.31 1.01
C LEU A 148 19.29 4.59 1.83
N SER A 149 19.18 4.50 3.16
CA SER A 149 19.14 5.65 4.05
C SER A 149 20.38 6.51 3.90
N GLN A 150 20.14 7.77 3.53
CA GLN A 150 21.15 8.80 3.39
C GLN A 150 20.48 10.16 3.43
N VAL A 151 21.17 11.15 4.00
CA VAL A 151 20.72 12.55 3.96
C VAL A 151 20.40 12.95 2.52
N GLY A 152 19.18 13.47 2.30
CA GLY A 152 18.69 13.85 0.96
C GLY A 152 17.74 12.84 0.33
N ARG A 153 17.67 11.62 0.87
CA ARG A 153 16.77 10.55 0.44
C ARG A 153 15.62 10.38 1.45
N THR A 154 14.44 10.09 0.92
CA THR A 154 13.28 9.62 1.70
C THR A 154 12.98 8.20 1.26
N ILE A 155 13.09 7.24 2.16
CA ILE A 155 12.87 5.82 1.87
C ILE A 155 11.59 5.38 2.58
N ILE A 156 10.70 4.74 1.85
CA ILE A 156 9.44 4.18 2.34
C ILE A 156 9.39 2.70 1.96
N SER A 157 9.08 1.85 2.92
CA SER A 157 8.86 0.42 2.71
C SER A 157 7.48 0.02 3.19
N SER A 158 6.84 -0.92 2.49
CA SER A 158 5.51 -1.41 2.83
C SER A 158 5.49 -2.35 4.04
N THR A 159 6.66 -2.83 4.46
CA THR A 159 6.84 -3.72 5.62
C THR A 159 8.09 -3.32 6.41
N THR A 160 8.30 -3.99 7.55
CA THR A 160 9.60 -4.05 8.21
C THR A 160 10.58 -4.91 7.40
N ALA A 161 11.81 -5.06 7.89
CA ALA A 161 12.79 -6.01 7.35
C ALA A 161 12.51 -7.49 7.71
N GLN A 162 11.38 -7.82 8.35
CA GLN A 162 11.05 -9.19 8.80
C GLN A 162 9.63 -9.64 8.44
N ASN A 163 8.79 -8.75 7.94
CA ASN A 163 7.38 -9.01 7.69
C ASN A 163 7.07 -9.13 6.19
N VAL A 164 5.98 -9.82 5.88
CA VAL A 164 5.44 -9.93 4.51
C VAL A 164 4.54 -8.76 4.18
N ALA A 165 4.42 -8.47 2.88
CA ALA A 165 3.45 -7.54 2.33
C ALA A 165 2.21 -8.31 1.85
N TYR A 166 1.03 -7.73 2.02
CA TYR A 166 -0.23 -8.35 1.61
C TYR A 166 -0.75 -7.77 0.29
N ALA A 167 -1.19 -8.65 -0.60
CA ALA A 167 -1.95 -8.25 -1.78
C ALA A 167 -3.39 -7.89 -1.38
N SER A 168 -3.95 -6.86 -2.00
CA SER A 168 -5.39 -6.58 -1.93
C SER A 168 -6.13 -7.30 -3.08
N GLU A 169 -7.42 -7.00 -3.29
CA GLU A 169 -8.19 -7.62 -4.38
C GLU A 169 -7.59 -7.30 -5.77
N GLU A 170 -7.23 -6.03 -5.98
CA GLU A 170 -6.72 -5.53 -7.26
C GLU A 170 -5.26 -5.08 -7.18
N GLY A 171 -4.72 -4.78 -6.00
CA GLY A 171 -3.39 -4.19 -5.82
C GLY A 171 -2.63 -4.74 -4.62
N ALA A 172 -2.06 -3.86 -3.79
CA ALA A 172 -1.35 -4.21 -2.57
C ALA A 172 -1.76 -3.28 -1.43
N VAL A 173 -2.02 -3.85 -0.25
CA VAL A 173 -2.71 -3.16 0.85
C VAL A 173 -2.03 -1.84 1.20
N PHE A 174 -0.71 -1.82 1.33
CA PHE A 174 0.02 -0.58 1.64
C PHE A 174 -0.04 0.44 0.51
N SER A 175 0.25 0.01 -0.71
CA SER A 175 0.28 0.87 -1.89
C SER A 175 -1.06 1.47 -2.23
N ASP A 176 -2.17 0.74 -2.04
CA ASP A 176 -3.52 1.24 -2.30
C ASP A 176 -3.82 2.48 -1.43
N TYR A 177 -3.49 2.43 -0.13
CA TYR A 177 -3.66 3.57 0.77
C TYR A 177 -2.62 4.68 0.56
N LEU A 178 -1.36 4.33 0.25
CA LEU A 178 -0.31 5.32 0.00
C LEU A 178 -0.64 6.14 -1.25
N LEU A 179 -0.93 5.47 -2.37
CA LEU A 179 -1.28 6.12 -3.63
C LEU A 179 -2.62 6.85 -3.49
N GLY A 180 -3.58 6.28 -2.75
CA GLY A 180 -4.83 6.96 -2.40
C GLY A 180 -4.57 8.29 -1.68
N GLY A 181 -3.71 8.30 -0.67
CA GLY A 181 -3.34 9.55 0.03
C GLY A 181 -2.70 10.59 -0.90
N LEU A 182 -1.81 10.16 -1.79
CA LEU A 182 -1.19 11.05 -2.78
C LEU A 182 -2.20 11.60 -3.81
N ARG A 183 -3.18 10.79 -4.22
CA ARG A 183 -4.31 11.21 -5.07
C ARG A 183 -5.20 12.25 -4.41
N GLN A 184 -5.21 12.33 -3.09
CA GLN A 184 -5.94 13.35 -2.33
C GLN A 184 -5.11 14.62 -2.08
N GLY A 185 -3.89 14.69 -2.62
CA GLY A 185 -2.98 15.82 -2.43
C GLY A 185 -2.33 15.89 -1.05
N HIS A 186 -2.38 14.82 -0.26
CA HIS A 186 -1.58 14.74 0.97
C HIS A 186 -0.08 14.77 0.66
N THR A 187 0.71 15.23 1.62
CA THR A 187 2.17 15.11 1.52
C THR A 187 2.57 13.63 1.49
N LEU A 188 3.80 13.33 1.04
CA LEU A 188 4.30 11.95 1.06
C LEU A 188 4.26 11.35 2.48
N VAL A 189 4.67 12.12 3.49
CA VAL A 189 4.63 11.71 4.90
C VAL A 189 3.18 11.53 5.39
N GLY A 190 2.27 12.44 5.03
CA GLY A 190 0.86 12.31 5.40
C GLY A 190 0.19 11.10 4.76
N SER A 191 0.52 10.81 3.50
CA SER A 191 0.05 9.63 2.78
C SER A 191 0.61 8.34 3.38
N PHE A 192 1.89 8.35 3.77
CA PHE A 192 2.50 7.25 4.52
C PHE A 192 1.79 7.03 5.86
N GLN A 193 1.51 8.08 6.64
CA GLN A 193 0.80 7.95 7.92
C GLN A 193 -0.59 7.35 7.73
N LYS A 194 -1.33 7.80 6.71
CA LYS A 194 -2.63 7.21 6.34
C LYS A 194 -2.50 5.72 6.00
N ALA A 195 -1.52 5.36 5.17
CA ALA A 195 -1.25 3.97 4.82
C ALA A 195 -0.86 3.13 6.04
N PHE A 196 0.01 3.65 6.91
CA PHE A 196 0.43 2.99 8.14
C PHE A 196 -0.75 2.62 9.04
N TRP A 197 -1.65 3.58 9.31
CA TRP A 197 -2.83 3.30 10.17
C TRP A 197 -3.84 2.38 9.51
N SER A 198 -3.98 2.44 8.18
CA SER A 198 -4.93 1.61 7.45
C SER A 198 -4.43 0.15 7.35
N VAL A 199 -3.16 -0.04 7.03
CA VAL A 199 -2.51 -1.35 6.99
C VAL A 199 -2.53 -1.98 8.39
N THR A 200 -2.08 -1.28 9.43
CA THR A 200 -2.00 -1.87 10.78
C THR A 200 -3.36 -2.17 11.42
N ALA A 201 -4.43 -1.49 10.98
CA ALA A 201 -5.80 -1.83 11.38
C ALA A 201 -6.26 -3.17 10.80
N ALA A 202 -5.91 -3.47 9.54
CA ALA A 202 -6.29 -4.68 8.82
C ALA A 202 -5.33 -5.86 9.04
N HIS A 203 -4.03 -5.57 9.02
CA HIS A 203 -2.90 -6.48 9.04
C HIS A 203 -1.87 -5.94 10.05
N ALA A 204 -2.12 -6.16 11.34
CA ALA A 204 -1.25 -5.68 12.42
C ALA A 204 0.21 -6.15 12.30
N GLU A 205 0.43 -7.25 11.60
CA GLU A 205 1.73 -7.83 11.26
C GLU A 205 2.46 -7.13 10.10
N GLN A 206 1.76 -6.41 9.23
CA GLN A 206 2.38 -5.58 8.20
C GLN A 206 2.60 -4.17 8.75
N VAL A 207 3.84 -3.86 9.12
CA VAL A 207 4.20 -2.55 9.68
C VAL A 207 5.10 -1.80 8.70
N PRO A 208 4.57 -0.81 7.97
CA PRO A 208 5.37 0.01 7.06
C PRO A 208 6.43 0.84 7.78
N TRP A 209 7.56 1.10 7.13
CA TRP A 209 8.62 1.99 7.62
C TRP A 209 8.84 3.19 6.71
N ILE A 210 9.18 4.32 7.32
CA ILE A 210 9.70 5.50 6.63
C ILE A 210 10.99 5.96 7.31
N ASP A 211 11.99 6.33 6.52
CA ASP A 211 13.17 7.09 6.96
C ASP A 211 13.30 8.33 6.06
N VAL A 212 13.15 9.51 6.67
CA VAL A 212 13.18 10.80 5.98
C VAL A 212 14.51 11.50 6.20
N ASN A 213 15.17 11.30 7.33
CA ASN A 213 16.38 12.02 7.70
C ASN A 213 17.68 11.30 7.29
N GLY A 214 17.56 10.04 6.86
CA GLY A 214 18.63 9.24 6.30
C GLY A 214 19.58 8.67 7.36
N ASN A 215 19.11 8.45 8.59
CA ASN A 215 19.91 7.88 9.66
C ASN A 215 19.73 6.35 9.81
N GLY A 216 18.84 5.73 9.02
CA GLY A 216 18.56 4.29 9.06
C GLY A 216 17.72 3.86 10.27
N ILE A 217 17.09 4.79 10.99
CA ILE A 217 16.18 4.52 12.10
C ILE A 217 14.77 4.85 11.63
N PRO A 218 13.94 3.86 11.28
CA PRO A 218 12.63 4.13 10.71
C PRO A 218 11.62 4.59 11.77
N ASN A 219 10.64 5.37 11.32
CA ASN A 219 9.46 5.79 12.07
C ASN A 219 9.77 6.56 13.37
N GLU A 220 10.90 7.24 13.47
CA GLU A 220 11.17 8.09 14.64
C GLU A 220 10.47 9.45 14.49
N PRO A 221 10.24 10.21 15.59
CA PRO A 221 9.59 11.52 15.51
C PRO A 221 10.22 12.45 14.46
N ALA A 222 11.54 12.40 14.29
CA ALA A 222 12.27 13.20 13.31
C ALA A 222 11.84 12.93 11.85
N ASP A 223 11.31 11.74 11.54
CA ASP A 223 10.76 11.41 10.23
C ASP A 223 9.42 12.10 9.94
N PHE A 224 8.71 12.50 10.99
CA PHE A 224 7.39 13.14 10.91
C PHE A 224 7.43 14.64 11.16
N ASP A 225 8.48 15.15 11.80
CA ASP A 225 8.63 16.56 12.21
C ASP A 225 8.97 17.52 11.04
N GLY A 226 8.87 17.06 9.78
CA GLY A 226 9.33 17.79 8.59
C GLY A 226 10.87 17.97 8.53
N GLY A 227 11.58 17.24 9.39
CA GLY A 227 12.98 17.39 9.75
C GLY A 227 13.97 16.63 8.87
N SER A 228 13.95 16.87 7.56
CA SER A 228 15.15 16.74 6.70
C SER A 228 15.08 17.65 5.46
N GLY A 229 14.49 18.83 5.60
CA GLY A 229 14.35 19.77 4.49
C GLY A 229 13.22 19.34 3.57
N THR A 230 12.06 19.95 3.81
CA THR A 230 10.87 20.02 2.96
C THR A 230 11.19 19.65 1.51
N GLN A 231 11.07 18.37 1.17
CA GLN A 231 11.03 18.05 -0.25
C GLN A 231 9.77 18.74 -0.81
N PRO A 232 9.85 19.36 -2.00
CA PRO A 232 8.68 20.00 -2.58
C PRO A 232 7.50 19.02 -2.55
N PRO A 233 6.32 19.38 -2.03
CA PRO A 233 5.18 18.47 -2.06
C PRO A 233 4.97 18.00 -3.51
N LEU A 234 4.50 16.77 -3.71
CA LEU A 234 4.01 16.41 -5.03
C LEU A 234 2.97 17.46 -5.44
N PRO A 235 2.97 17.95 -6.70
CA PRO A 235 1.95 18.86 -7.15
C PRO A 235 0.59 18.26 -6.79
N PRO A 236 -0.30 19.00 -6.09
CA PRO A 236 -1.62 18.47 -5.80
C PRO A 236 -2.31 18.16 -7.15
N PRO A 237 -3.08 17.08 -7.22
CA PRO A 237 -3.90 16.83 -8.40
C PRO A 237 -4.90 17.99 -8.62
N PRO A 238 -5.50 18.11 -9.82
CA PRO A 238 -6.57 19.08 -10.08
C PRO A 238 -7.68 19.00 -9.00
N PRO A 239 -8.41 20.09 -8.73
CA PRO A 239 -9.24 20.29 -7.53
C PRO A 239 -10.53 19.48 -7.46
N ASP A 240 -10.60 18.30 -8.09
CA ASP A 240 -11.66 17.34 -7.79
C ASP A 240 -11.32 16.75 -6.42
N GLU A 241 -11.86 17.37 -5.39
CA GLU A 241 -11.71 16.96 -4.00
C GLU A 241 -12.35 15.58 -3.85
N VAL A 242 -11.52 14.54 -3.90
CA VAL A 242 -11.96 13.14 -3.76
C VAL A 242 -11.69 12.68 -2.33
N TRP A 243 -12.74 12.29 -1.61
CA TRP A 243 -12.64 11.75 -0.26
C TRP A 243 -13.02 10.28 -0.25
N PRO A 244 -12.21 9.40 0.36
CA PRO A 244 -12.59 8.00 0.51
C PRO A 244 -13.78 7.87 1.46
N PRO A 245 -14.45 6.70 1.44
CA PRO A 245 -15.48 6.40 2.42
C PRO A 245 -14.92 6.42 3.84
N TYR A 246 -15.77 6.79 4.78
CA TYR A 246 -15.51 6.79 6.21
C TYR A 246 -16.52 5.91 6.94
N VAL A 247 -16.02 4.86 7.59
CA VAL A 247 -16.83 4.01 8.46
C VAL A 247 -16.95 4.71 9.82
N SER A 248 -18.13 5.30 10.11
CA SER A 248 -18.35 6.09 11.33
C SER A 248 -18.74 5.27 12.55
N ALA A 249 -19.36 4.12 12.32
CA ALA A 249 -19.83 3.23 13.37
C ALA A 249 -19.88 1.81 12.84
N THR A 250 -19.53 0.84 13.69
CA THR A 250 -19.71 -0.57 13.38
C THR A 250 -20.42 -1.25 14.53
N SER A 251 -21.20 -2.27 14.21
CA SER A 251 -21.81 -3.13 15.21
C SER A 251 -21.95 -4.52 14.63
N ALA A 252 -21.66 -5.54 15.43
CA ALA A 252 -22.12 -6.89 15.15
C ALA A 252 -23.15 -7.29 16.20
N THR A 253 -24.20 -7.95 15.74
CA THR A 253 -25.12 -8.66 16.63
C THR A 253 -24.90 -10.15 16.38
N LEU A 254 -24.55 -10.87 17.44
CA LEU A 254 -24.51 -12.32 17.42
C LEU A 254 -25.89 -12.85 17.82
N THR A 255 -26.30 -13.94 17.18
CA THR A 255 -27.34 -14.81 17.69
C THR A 255 -26.73 -16.19 17.68
N LEU A 256 -26.22 -16.63 18.84
CA LEU A 256 -25.37 -17.83 18.89
C LEU A 256 -26.08 -19.14 18.57
N GLU A 257 -27.41 -19.12 18.38
CA GLU A 257 -28.13 -20.26 17.81
C GLU A 257 -27.62 -20.58 16.39
N ALA A 258 -26.68 -21.52 16.32
CA ALA A 258 -26.02 -22.07 15.13
C ALA A 258 -24.93 -21.18 14.47
N GLY A 259 -24.17 -20.40 15.24
CA GLY A 259 -23.01 -19.67 14.71
C GLY A 259 -23.37 -18.47 13.82
N LYS A 260 -24.57 -17.92 13.99
CA LYS A 260 -25.11 -16.85 13.15
C LYS A 260 -24.82 -15.47 13.73
N GLY A 261 -24.43 -14.54 12.88
CA GLY A 261 -24.25 -13.15 13.25
C GLY A 261 -24.62 -12.21 12.10
N ILE A 262 -24.94 -10.99 12.47
CA ILE A 262 -25.21 -9.89 11.54
C ILE A 262 -24.11 -8.85 11.76
N VAL A 263 -23.33 -8.60 10.71
CA VAL A 263 -22.33 -7.53 10.69
C VAL A 263 -22.98 -6.28 10.10
N ARG A 264 -22.75 -5.13 10.73
CA ARG A 264 -23.26 -3.83 10.28
C ARG A 264 -22.18 -2.76 10.35
N ALA A 265 -22.20 -1.87 9.37
CA ALA A 265 -21.32 -0.72 9.30
C ALA A 265 -22.09 0.51 8.81
N GLN A 266 -21.92 1.66 9.45
CA GLN A 266 -22.41 2.92 8.93
C GLN A 266 -21.27 3.61 8.16
N VAL A 267 -21.49 3.87 6.88
CA VAL A 267 -20.45 4.34 5.97
C VAL A 267 -20.88 5.63 5.30
N TRP A 268 -20.06 6.66 5.42
CA TRP A 268 -20.28 7.96 4.79
C TRP A 268 -19.29 8.16 3.66
N ASP A 269 -19.71 8.89 2.65
CA ASP A 269 -18.89 9.22 1.50
C ASP A 269 -19.31 10.60 1.00
N ASP A 270 -18.41 11.35 0.39
CA ASP A 270 -18.72 12.64 -0.24
C ASP A 270 -19.51 12.45 -1.55
N GLN A 271 -19.35 11.31 -2.20
CA GLN A 271 -20.09 10.90 -3.39
C GLN A 271 -21.00 9.70 -3.12
N ALA A 272 -20.52 8.49 -3.45
CA ALA A 272 -21.26 7.26 -3.40
C ALA A 272 -20.30 6.09 -3.15
N VAL A 273 -20.59 5.35 -2.09
CA VAL A 273 -19.91 4.09 -1.78
C VAL A 273 -20.19 3.09 -2.91
N ARG A 274 -19.13 2.52 -3.48
CA ARG A 274 -19.20 1.45 -4.47
C ARG A 274 -19.41 0.09 -3.81
N GLN A 275 -18.68 -0.19 -2.73
CA GLN A 275 -18.68 -1.49 -2.07
C GLN A 275 -18.34 -1.36 -0.60
N VAL A 276 -19.03 -2.13 0.24
CA VAL A 276 -18.67 -2.35 1.66
C VAL A 276 -18.56 -3.85 1.86
N TRP A 277 -17.49 -4.31 2.48
CA TRP A 277 -17.29 -5.73 2.77
C TRP A 277 -16.61 -5.91 4.12
N ALA A 278 -16.72 -7.12 4.66
CA ALA A 278 -16.03 -7.52 5.87
C ALA A 278 -15.23 -8.79 5.63
N VAL A 279 -13.98 -8.80 6.10
CA VAL A 279 -13.11 -9.97 6.15
C VAL A 279 -13.13 -10.53 7.56
N ILE A 280 -13.43 -11.81 7.69
CA ILE A 280 -13.64 -12.49 8.97
C ILE A 280 -12.41 -13.34 9.30
N TYR A 281 -11.70 -12.98 10.36
CA TYR A 281 -10.55 -13.73 10.88
C TYR A 281 -11.03 -14.59 12.06
N PRO A 282 -11.00 -15.93 11.93
CA PRO A 282 -11.34 -16.81 13.05
C PRO A 282 -10.29 -16.74 14.17
N PRO A 283 -10.64 -17.11 15.42
CA PRO A 283 -9.71 -17.16 16.54
C PRO A 283 -8.47 -18.04 16.27
N SER A 284 -8.60 -19.08 15.45
CA SER A 284 -7.51 -19.97 15.03
C SER A 284 -6.65 -19.42 13.88
N TYR A 285 -6.96 -18.24 13.35
CA TYR A 285 -6.17 -17.65 12.27
C TYR A 285 -4.75 -17.35 12.74
N GLU A 286 -3.80 -17.89 12.00
CA GLU A 286 -2.38 -17.54 12.10
C GLU A 286 -1.98 -16.88 10.78
N PRO A 287 -1.29 -15.72 10.81
CA PRO A 287 -0.75 -15.11 9.61
C PRO A 287 0.15 -16.09 8.84
N PRO A 288 0.20 -15.99 7.50
CA PRO A 288 1.13 -16.80 6.71
C PRO A 288 2.57 -16.60 7.22
N PRO A 289 3.39 -17.67 7.20
CA PRO A 289 4.80 -17.52 7.54
C PRO A 289 5.45 -16.52 6.59
N ALA A 290 6.49 -15.85 7.09
CA ALA A 290 7.23 -14.92 6.27
C ALA A 290 7.92 -15.67 5.11
N ASP A 291 7.67 -15.24 3.87
CA ASP A 291 8.16 -15.82 2.63
C ASP A 291 8.42 -14.70 1.61
N GLU A 292 9.16 -15.02 0.55
CA GLU A 292 9.49 -14.10 -0.53
C GLU A 292 8.27 -13.63 -1.35
N GLN A 293 7.13 -14.32 -1.19
CA GLN A 293 5.91 -14.06 -1.92
C GLN A 293 5.01 -13.03 -1.21
N LEU A 294 4.43 -12.05 -1.93
CA LEU A 294 3.35 -11.24 -1.32
C LEU A 294 2.24 -12.19 -0.90
N ALA A 295 1.79 -12.00 0.31
CA ALA A 295 0.78 -12.84 0.91
C ALA A 295 -0.57 -12.57 0.25
N GLN A 296 -1.18 -13.63 -0.30
CA GLN A 296 -2.60 -13.69 -0.59
C GLN A 296 -3.27 -14.50 0.52
N VAL A 297 -4.16 -13.86 1.28
CA VAL A 297 -4.90 -14.54 2.35
C VAL A 297 -6.32 -14.78 1.89
N ALA A 298 -6.69 -16.05 1.76
CA ALA A 298 -8.07 -16.44 1.47
C ALA A 298 -8.84 -16.57 2.79
N LEU A 299 -9.52 -15.50 3.20
CA LEU A 299 -10.41 -15.50 4.37
C LEU A 299 -11.87 -15.35 3.95
N PRO A 300 -12.80 -15.84 4.79
CA PRO A 300 -14.21 -15.59 4.58
C PRO A 300 -14.48 -14.08 4.44
N THR A 301 -15.02 -13.70 3.30
CA THR A 301 -15.31 -12.31 2.95
C THR A 301 -16.79 -12.19 2.62
N ILE A 302 -17.47 -11.26 3.27
CA ILE A 302 -18.91 -11.00 3.07
C ILE A 302 -19.11 -9.58 2.54
N VAL A 303 -19.94 -9.44 1.50
CA VAL A 303 -20.36 -8.13 0.99
C VAL A 303 -21.53 -7.64 1.83
N LEU A 304 -21.43 -6.42 2.37
CA LEU A 304 -22.49 -5.77 3.12
C LEU A 304 -23.35 -4.95 2.17
N LEU A 305 -24.66 -5.16 2.21
CA LEU A 305 -25.63 -4.49 1.36
C LEU A 305 -26.21 -3.27 2.07
N GLU A 306 -26.40 -2.20 1.32
CA GLU A 306 -27.00 -0.97 1.83
C GLU A 306 -28.42 -1.23 2.39
N ALA A 307 -28.67 -0.67 3.56
CA ALA A 307 -29.92 -0.62 4.30
C ALA A 307 -30.27 0.86 4.58
N GLU A 308 -31.10 1.14 5.58
CA GLU A 308 -31.53 2.51 5.84
C GLU A 308 -30.43 3.37 6.49
N HIS A 309 -30.39 4.67 6.15
CA HIS A 309 -29.52 5.68 6.79
C HIS A 309 -28.02 5.36 6.72
N ASN A 310 -27.53 4.97 5.54
CA ASN A 310 -26.13 4.66 5.26
C ASN A 310 -25.58 3.46 6.06
N TRP A 311 -26.45 2.63 6.61
CA TRP A 311 -26.06 1.35 7.19
C TRP A 311 -25.92 0.31 6.10
N TYR A 312 -24.85 -0.47 6.16
CA TYR A 312 -24.61 -1.63 5.33
C TYR A 312 -24.67 -2.87 6.23
N THR A 313 -25.25 -3.97 5.73
CA THR A 313 -25.45 -5.18 6.53
C THR A 313 -25.24 -6.47 5.76
N ALA A 314 -24.69 -7.47 6.44
CA ALA A 314 -24.56 -8.83 5.95
C ALA A 314 -24.76 -9.84 7.08
N ALA A 315 -25.29 -11.01 6.75
CA ALA A 315 -25.29 -12.16 7.66
C ALA A 315 -24.05 -13.04 7.40
N TYR A 316 -23.49 -13.59 8.48
CA TYR A 316 -22.44 -14.59 8.45
C TYR A 316 -22.82 -15.72 9.41
N ASN A 317 -22.70 -16.98 8.98
CA ASN A 317 -23.27 -18.13 9.69
C ASN A 317 -22.21 -19.10 10.24
N ASP A 318 -20.93 -18.74 10.13
CA ASP A 318 -19.80 -19.61 10.49
C ASP A 318 -18.97 -18.97 11.62
N PHE A 319 -19.65 -18.36 12.61
CA PHE A 319 -19.06 -18.00 13.91
C PHE A 319 -19.09 -19.22 14.86
N ASP A 320 -18.39 -20.29 14.49
CA ASP A 320 -18.44 -21.62 15.11
C ASP A 320 -17.25 -21.93 16.05
N GLU A 321 -16.22 -21.09 16.06
CA GLU A 321 -15.05 -21.22 16.94
C GLU A 321 -15.20 -20.39 18.21
N ALA A 322 -14.97 -21.00 19.38
CA ALA A 322 -14.92 -20.26 20.63
C ALA A 322 -13.62 -19.43 20.71
N GLY A 323 -13.74 -18.14 20.97
CA GLY A 323 -12.61 -17.22 20.99
C GLY A 323 -13.02 -15.82 20.55
N VAL A 324 -12.07 -15.01 20.11
CA VAL A 324 -12.34 -13.66 19.59
C VAL A 324 -12.12 -13.69 18.08
N TYR A 325 -13.18 -13.48 17.32
CA TYR A 325 -13.08 -13.22 15.89
C TYR A 325 -12.64 -11.77 15.68
N ARG A 326 -11.75 -11.54 14.73
CA ARG A 326 -11.43 -10.20 14.25
C ARG A 326 -12.20 -9.96 12.96
N VAL A 327 -13.13 -9.02 12.96
CA VAL A 327 -13.94 -8.64 11.79
C VAL A 327 -13.42 -7.31 11.27
N VAL A 328 -12.78 -7.31 10.10
CA VAL A 328 -12.24 -6.09 9.50
C VAL A 328 -13.18 -5.62 8.40
N ILE A 329 -13.71 -4.40 8.54
CA ILE A 329 -14.69 -3.81 7.64
C ILE A 329 -13.99 -2.78 6.77
N TYR A 330 -14.22 -2.89 5.45
CA TYR A 330 -13.67 -2.03 4.42
C TYR A 330 -14.79 -1.33 3.66
N ALA A 331 -14.46 -0.20 3.06
CA ALA A 331 -15.33 0.53 2.16
C ALA A 331 -14.52 1.17 1.03
N LEU A 332 -15.04 1.05 -0.19
CA LEU A 332 -14.48 1.57 -1.43
C LEU A 332 -15.52 2.46 -2.11
N ASP A 333 -15.12 3.65 -2.57
CA ASP A 333 -15.98 4.57 -3.33
C ASP A 333 -15.93 4.29 -4.84
N ARG A 334 -16.61 5.14 -5.61
CA ARG A 334 -16.59 5.09 -7.08
C ARG A 334 -15.35 5.72 -7.72
N ASP A 335 -14.57 6.47 -6.96
CA ASP A 335 -13.28 7.03 -7.39
C ASP A 335 -12.12 6.04 -7.21
N GLY A 336 -12.41 4.86 -6.64
CA GLY A 336 -11.44 3.81 -6.39
C GLY A 336 -10.54 4.12 -5.19
N LEU A 337 -11.03 4.88 -4.21
CA LEU A 337 -10.33 5.12 -2.95
C LEU A 337 -10.92 4.24 -1.84
N GLU A 338 -10.05 3.56 -1.12
CA GLU A 338 -10.41 2.83 0.09
C GLU A 338 -10.33 3.74 1.33
N GLY A 339 -11.37 3.63 2.15
CA GLY A 339 -11.40 4.19 3.50
C GLY A 339 -10.48 3.42 4.45
N GLN A 340 -10.03 4.08 5.52
CA GLN A 340 -9.33 3.37 6.59
C GLN A 340 -10.24 2.26 7.14
N PRO A 341 -9.79 0.99 7.13
CA PRO A 341 -10.62 -0.11 7.60
C PRO A 341 -10.85 -0.03 9.10
N VAL A 342 -11.98 -0.59 9.54
CA VAL A 342 -12.37 -0.62 10.94
C VAL A 342 -12.46 -2.05 11.43
N THR A 343 -11.79 -2.31 12.54
CA THR A 343 -11.73 -3.63 13.14
C THR A 343 -12.71 -3.74 14.31
N LEU A 344 -13.43 -4.85 14.34
CA LEU A 344 -14.36 -5.23 15.39
C LEU A 344 -13.93 -6.58 15.98
N ASP A 345 -13.60 -6.59 17.27
CA ASP A 345 -13.33 -7.81 18.02
C ASP A 345 -14.65 -8.39 18.52
N LEU A 346 -14.96 -9.61 18.07
CA LEU A 346 -16.22 -10.28 18.30
C LEU A 346 -16.00 -11.56 19.13
N PRO A 347 -16.16 -11.51 20.47
CA PRO A 347 -16.07 -12.67 21.34
C PRO A 347 -17.23 -13.65 21.11
N VAL A 348 -16.89 -14.91 20.87
CA VAL A 348 -17.78 -16.05 20.78
C VAL A 348 -17.51 -16.95 21.99
N PRO A 349 -18.45 -17.07 22.94
CA PRO A 349 -18.26 -17.83 24.17
C PRO A 349 -18.20 -19.34 23.90
N PRO A 350 -17.45 -20.10 24.71
CA PRO A 350 -17.46 -21.56 24.65
C PRO A 350 -18.84 -22.09 25.04
N GLY A 351 -19.46 -22.89 24.16
CA GLY A 351 -20.72 -23.59 24.44
C GLY A 351 -21.99 -22.99 23.84
N GLY A 352 -21.92 -21.91 23.05
CA GLY A 352 -23.08 -21.38 22.30
C GLY A 352 -24.13 -20.63 23.14
N ASP A 353 -23.80 -20.27 24.39
CA ASP A 353 -24.69 -19.49 25.26
C ASP A 353 -24.69 -18.00 24.87
N ASP A 354 -25.88 -17.47 24.53
CA ASP A 354 -26.11 -16.17 23.91
C ASP A 354 -25.54 -14.98 24.75
N PRO A 355 -24.63 -14.13 24.21
CA PRO A 355 -24.26 -12.88 24.84
C PRO A 355 -25.42 -11.91 24.56
N GLN A 356 -26.15 -11.51 25.60
CA GLN A 356 -27.31 -10.63 25.47
C GLN A 356 -26.99 -9.17 25.03
N GLU A 357 -25.74 -8.84 24.65
CA GLU A 357 -25.35 -7.46 24.35
C GLU A 357 -24.71 -7.33 22.96
N ALA A 358 -25.29 -6.43 22.16
CA ALA A 358 -24.70 -6.00 20.89
C ALA A 358 -23.38 -5.26 21.17
N ILE A 359 -22.30 -5.67 20.51
CA ILE A 359 -21.03 -4.94 20.58
C ILE A 359 -21.10 -3.81 19.57
N GLN A 360 -21.00 -2.59 20.08
CA GLN A 360 -21.01 -1.37 19.28
C GLN A 360 -19.66 -0.67 19.41
N VAL A 361 -19.02 -0.40 18.28
CA VAL A 361 -17.84 0.45 18.20
C VAL A 361 -18.27 1.75 17.54
N TYR A 362 -18.30 2.81 18.35
CA TYR A 362 -18.48 4.17 17.86
C TYR A 362 -17.10 4.78 17.63
N LEU A 363 -16.81 5.18 16.40
CA LEU A 363 -15.61 5.94 16.12
C LEU A 363 -15.90 7.42 16.28
N PRO A 364 -14.99 8.20 16.90
CA PRO A 364 -15.15 9.64 16.94
C PRO A 364 -15.16 10.17 15.51
N LEU A 365 -16.11 11.06 15.21
CA LEU A 365 -16.07 11.85 13.98
C LEU A 365 -14.69 12.51 13.88
N VAL A 366 -13.91 12.13 12.88
CA VAL A 366 -12.66 12.80 12.57
C VAL A 366 -13.03 14.21 12.10
N ARG A 367 -12.96 15.18 13.01
CA ARG A 367 -12.94 16.59 12.60
C ARG A 367 -11.58 16.81 11.96
N GLN A 368 -11.56 16.91 10.63
CA GLN A 368 -10.40 17.37 9.88
C GLN A 368 -9.98 18.78 10.32
#